data_AF-A0A8S4A2L4-F1
#
_entry.id   AF-A0A8S4A2L4-F1
#
_cell.length_a   1.000
_cell.length_b   1.000
_cell.length_c   1.000
_cell.angle_alpha   90.00
_cell.angle_beta   90.00
_cell.angle_gamma   90.00
#
_symmetry.space_group_name_H-M   'P 1'
#
loop_
_entity.id
_entity.type
_entity.pdbx_description
1 polymer ?
#
loop_
_entity_poly.entity_id
_entity_poly.type
_entity_poly.pdbx_seq_one_letter_code
_entity_poly.pdbx_strand_id
1 'polypeptide(L)'
;MAEGPQPYLEDMNGIASGDHESCFDDVEMAATGINMLLNNGFQEAFALFDKYKNESPLMHSGYSFVFFMQALMSYEEEKLGEAQRVLQETEKHCSTQDGFVKSFRRKFSKKKNVKAALRIEERITNQVIVADCLLYQAVLVFTNQDISSYVKGGWLLRKAWKIYERLHKEVTSLMDSLVQGKVSRISKSFSSSVDPEPADAMAEISGIDHAAVNGVIDDCGEGLSADVLTRLLGAVNFGYGTFQLCLSMVPPRILKLIEFLGFEGDREVGLSCLAFTSHTKDMKAPLATLALLWYHTVLRPFFALDGANHFQA
;
A
#
# COMPACT_ATOMS: atom_id res chain seq x y z
N MET A 1 -26.83 -52.02 -24.66
CA MET A 1 -25.54 -51.33 -24.89
C MET A 1 -25.49 -50.95 -26.35
N ALA A 2 -25.53 -49.69 -26.79
CA ALA A 2 -25.45 -48.40 -26.13
C ALA A 2 -26.35 -47.42 -26.91
N GLU A 3 -27.02 -46.52 -26.19
CA GLU A 3 -27.79 -45.40 -26.74
C GLU A 3 -26.86 -44.29 -27.23
N GLY A 4 -27.16 -43.73 -28.41
CA GLY A 4 -26.53 -42.52 -28.94
C GLY A 4 -27.21 -41.24 -28.45
N PRO A 5 -26.58 -40.06 -28.62
CA PRO A 5 -27.02 -38.84 -27.96
C PRO A 5 -27.88 -37.94 -28.87
N GLN A 6 -28.90 -37.30 -28.30
CA GLN A 6 -29.48 -36.05 -28.81
C GLN A 6 -30.30 -35.34 -27.69
N PRO A 7 -30.65 -34.04 -27.85
CA PRO A 7 -30.08 -32.94 -27.09
C PRO A 7 -31.07 -32.33 -26.08
N TYR A 8 -30.57 -31.68 -25.02
CA TYR A 8 -31.37 -30.84 -24.15
C TYR A 8 -30.79 -29.43 -24.11
N LEU A 9 -31.41 -28.55 -24.92
CA LEU A 9 -31.57 -27.14 -24.62
C LEU A 9 -32.82 -27.02 -23.77
N GLU A 10 -32.70 -26.55 -22.53
CA GLU A 10 -33.82 -25.91 -21.84
C GLU A 10 -33.30 -24.78 -20.94
N ASP A 11 -33.92 -23.63 -21.18
CA ASP A 11 -33.77 -22.33 -20.58
C ASP A 11 -33.78 -22.33 -19.04
N MET A 12 -32.78 -21.71 -18.42
CA MET A 12 -32.93 -20.96 -17.16
C MET A 12 -31.73 -20.02 -16.96
N ASN A 13 -31.91 -18.74 -17.30
CA ASN A 13 -31.53 -17.63 -16.42
C ASN A 13 -32.05 -16.29 -16.94
N GLY A 14 -33.36 -16.09 -16.77
CA GLY A 14 -33.88 -14.76 -16.51
C GLY A 14 -33.80 -14.49 -15.02
N ILE A 15 -32.69 -13.89 -14.55
CA ILE A 15 -32.64 -13.17 -13.27
C ILE A 15 -31.80 -11.91 -13.48
N ALA A 16 -32.51 -10.78 -13.50
CA ALA A 16 -32.07 -9.44 -13.14
C ALA A 16 -30.82 -8.88 -13.85
N SER A 17 -31.06 -8.25 -14.99
CA SER A 17 -30.50 -6.93 -15.29
C SER A 17 -30.87 -5.95 -14.16
N GLY A 18 -30.11 -6.00 -13.08
CA GLY A 18 -30.04 -4.94 -12.09
C GLY A 18 -28.85 -4.07 -12.46
N ASP A 19 -29.13 -2.83 -12.84
CA ASP A 19 -28.15 -1.76 -12.93
C ASP A 19 -27.56 -1.51 -11.51
N HIS A 20 -26.65 -2.39 -11.08
CA HIS A 20 -25.62 -2.00 -10.14
C HIS A 20 -24.65 -1.14 -10.94
N GLU A 21 -24.95 0.16 -11.09
CA GLU A 21 -23.88 1.16 -11.16
C GLU A 21 -23.09 0.99 -9.86
N SER A 22 -22.12 0.06 -9.87
CA SER A 22 -21.18 -0.17 -8.79
C SER A 22 -20.52 1.17 -8.51
N CYS A 23 -20.65 1.67 -7.28
CA CYS A 23 -19.91 2.83 -6.82
C CYS A 23 -18.45 2.60 -7.20
N PHE A 24 -17.87 3.49 -8.00
CA PHE A 24 -16.49 3.42 -8.43
C PHE A 24 -15.58 3.50 -7.19
N ASP A 25 -15.19 2.34 -6.66
CA ASP A 25 -14.23 2.20 -5.56
C ASP A 25 -12.86 1.89 -6.15
N ASP A 26 -12.10 2.95 -6.42
CA ASP A 26 -10.78 2.87 -7.05
C ASP A 26 -9.77 2.06 -6.23
N VAL A 27 -9.92 2.04 -4.90
CA VAL A 27 -9.07 1.24 -4.02
C VAL A 27 -9.28 -0.25 -4.27
N GLU A 28 -10.54 -0.69 -4.26
CA GLU A 28 -10.88 -2.11 -4.47
C GLU A 28 -10.54 -2.57 -5.90
N MET A 29 -10.87 -1.75 -6.89
CA MET A 29 -10.55 -2.06 -8.29
C MET A 29 -9.05 -2.16 -8.52
N ALA A 30 -8.26 -1.25 -7.95
CA ALA A 30 -6.83 -1.28 -8.16
C ALA A 30 -6.16 -2.46 -7.43
N ALA A 31 -6.63 -2.83 -6.23
CA ALA A 31 -6.20 -4.06 -5.56
C ALA A 31 -6.56 -5.31 -6.38
N THR A 32 -7.75 -5.33 -6.97
CA THR A 32 -8.18 -6.40 -7.88
C THR A 32 -7.27 -6.50 -9.10
N GLY A 33 -6.92 -5.38 -9.73
CA GLY A 33 -6.02 -5.35 -10.88
C GLY A 33 -4.61 -5.86 -10.56
N ILE A 34 -4.07 -5.53 -9.38
CA ILE A 34 -2.81 -6.11 -8.91
C ILE A 34 -2.94 -7.62 -8.69
N ASN A 35 -4.03 -8.08 -8.08
CA ASN A 35 -4.26 -9.51 -7.88
C ASN A 35 -4.39 -10.26 -9.22
N MET A 36 -5.04 -9.68 -10.22
CA MET A 36 -5.08 -10.24 -11.58
C MET A 36 -3.66 -10.39 -12.14
N LEU A 37 -2.84 -9.34 -12.07
CA LEU A 37 -1.46 -9.35 -12.56
C LEU A 37 -0.62 -10.44 -11.88
N LEU A 38 -0.73 -10.59 -10.56
CA LEU A 38 0.01 -11.60 -9.79
C LEU A 38 -0.44 -13.04 -10.06
N ASN A 39 -1.67 -13.22 -10.53
CA ASN A 39 -2.21 -14.52 -10.96
C ASN A 39 -2.07 -14.75 -12.47
N ASN A 40 -1.06 -14.13 -13.10
CA ASN A 40 -0.77 -14.18 -14.54
C ASN A 40 -1.86 -13.61 -15.48
N GLY A 41 -2.88 -12.93 -14.95
CA GLY A 41 -3.91 -12.23 -15.70
C GLY A 41 -3.45 -10.84 -16.19
N PHE A 42 -2.36 -10.79 -16.96
CA PHE A 42 -1.75 -9.53 -17.40
C PHE A 42 -2.66 -8.71 -18.33
N GLN A 43 -3.40 -9.37 -19.22
CA GLN A 43 -4.25 -8.69 -20.19
C GLN A 43 -5.50 -8.10 -19.52
N GLU A 44 -6.06 -8.83 -18.57
CA GLU A 44 -7.21 -8.44 -17.76
C GLU A 44 -6.84 -7.26 -16.84
N ALA A 45 -5.69 -7.35 -16.16
CA ALA A 45 -5.15 -6.25 -15.37
C ALA A 45 -4.91 -5.01 -16.23
N PHE A 46 -4.29 -5.17 -17.40
CA PHE A 46 -4.05 -4.06 -18.32
C PHE A 46 -5.35 -3.40 -18.77
N ALA A 47 -6.34 -4.18 -19.22
CA ALA A 47 -7.62 -3.67 -19.69
C ALA A 47 -8.37 -2.91 -18.59
N LEU A 48 -8.33 -3.41 -17.36
CA LEU A 48 -8.93 -2.76 -16.20
C LEU A 48 -8.26 -1.40 -15.92
N PHE A 49 -6.93 -1.38 -15.86
CA PHE A 49 -6.20 -0.14 -15.57
C PHE A 49 -6.27 0.87 -16.71
N ASP A 50 -6.18 0.43 -17.96
CA ASP A 50 -6.26 1.32 -19.13
C ASP A 50 -7.62 2.03 -19.22
N LYS A 51 -8.70 1.32 -18.89
CA LYS A 51 -10.06 1.88 -18.86
C LYS A 51 -10.20 3.04 -17.88
N TYR A 52 -9.57 2.95 -16.70
CA TYR A 52 -9.78 3.90 -15.59
C TYR A 52 -8.56 4.75 -15.23
N LYS A 53 -7.45 4.68 -16.00
CA LYS A 53 -6.19 5.41 -15.71
C LYS A 53 -6.35 6.93 -15.61
N ASN A 54 -7.38 7.50 -16.22
CA ASN A 54 -7.64 8.94 -16.17
C ASN A 54 -8.65 9.35 -15.10
N GLU A 55 -9.26 8.38 -14.40
CA GLU A 55 -10.31 8.61 -13.41
C GLU A 55 -9.78 8.60 -11.97
N SER A 56 -8.71 7.85 -11.70
CA SER A 56 -8.08 7.80 -10.38
C SER A 56 -6.55 7.70 -10.48
N PRO A 57 -5.79 8.41 -9.61
CA PRO A 57 -4.35 8.24 -9.49
C PRO A 57 -3.94 6.81 -9.18
N LEU A 58 -4.73 6.07 -8.39
CA LEU A 58 -4.47 4.66 -8.07
C LEU A 58 -4.55 3.78 -9.32
N MET A 59 -5.54 4.02 -10.18
CA MET A 59 -5.69 3.31 -11.45
C MET A 59 -4.58 3.66 -12.43
N HIS A 60 -4.16 4.93 -12.48
CA HIS A 60 -3.01 5.36 -13.27
C HIS A 60 -1.70 4.71 -12.78
N SER A 61 -1.53 4.62 -11.45
CA SER A 61 -0.39 3.92 -10.84
C SER A 61 -0.36 2.46 -11.25
N GLY A 62 -1.50 1.75 -11.16
CA GLY A 62 -1.61 0.36 -11.61
C GLY A 62 -1.31 0.18 -13.08
N TYR A 63 -1.79 1.09 -13.96
CA TYR A 63 -1.45 1.11 -15.38
C TYR A 63 0.07 1.15 -15.59
N SER A 64 0.75 2.11 -14.95
CA SER A 64 2.21 2.24 -15.06
C SER A 64 2.97 1.03 -14.52
N PHE A 65 2.43 0.39 -13.47
CA PHE A 65 3.01 -0.80 -12.87
C PHE A 65 2.94 -2.02 -13.81
N VAL A 66 1.88 -2.15 -14.61
CA VAL A 66 1.78 -3.21 -15.64
C VAL A 66 2.92 -3.08 -16.66
N PHE A 67 3.18 -1.87 -17.19
CA PHE A 67 4.30 -1.65 -18.12
C PHE A 67 5.64 -1.97 -17.48
N PHE A 68 5.85 -1.53 -16.24
CA PHE A 68 7.06 -1.85 -15.48
C PHE A 68 7.28 -3.36 -15.35
N MET A 69 6.24 -4.11 -14.95
CA MET A 69 6.33 -5.56 -14.80
C MET A 69 6.57 -6.26 -16.14
N GLN A 70 5.87 -5.87 -17.21
CA GLN A 70 6.07 -6.41 -18.55
C GLN A 70 7.50 -6.20 -19.05
N ALA A 71 8.03 -5.00 -18.85
CA ALA A 71 9.38 -4.64 -19.26
C ALA A 71 10.44 -5.45 -18.51
N LEU A 72 10.28 -5.64 -17.19
CA LEU A 72 11.21 -6.44 -16.39
C LEU A 72 11.15 -7.94 -16.70
N MET A 73 9.97 -8.46 -17.03
CA MET A 73 9.80 -9.87 -17.33
C MET A 73 10.28 -10.26 -18.72
N SER A 74 10.11 -9.38 -19.72
CA SER A 74 10.54 -9.68 -21.09
C SER A 74 11.95 -9.20 -21.41
N TYR A 75 12.45 -8.19 -20.68
CA TYR A 75 13.76 -7.56 -20.89
C TYR A 75 13.97 -7.05 -22.33
N GLU A 76 12.89 -6.66 -23.02
CA GLU A 76 12.95 -6.07 -24.35
C GLU A 76 13.25 -4.57 -24.27
N GLU A 77 14.25 -4.09 -25.01
CA GLU A 77 14.69 -2.68 -24.94
C GLU A 77 13.54 -1.69 -25.24
N GLU A 78 12.67 -2.03 -26.19
CA GLU A 78 11.50 -1.22 -26.52
C GLU A 78 10.55 -1.08 -25.32
N LYS A 79 10.23 -2.19 -24.64
CA LYS A 79 9.35 -2.21 -23.47
C LYS A 79 9.99 -1.53 -22.26
N LEU A 80 11.32 -1.67 -22.07
CA LEU A 80 12.06 -0.93 -21.04
C LEU A 80 11.95 0.59 -21.26
N GLY A 81 12.14 1.05 -22.50
CA GLY A 81 11.98 2.46 -22.88
C GLY A 81 10.54 2.97 -22.69
N GLU A 82 9.55 2.17 -23.09
CA GLU A 82 8.14 2.52 -22.92
C GLU A 82 7.75 2.61 -21.44
N ALA A 83 8.13 1.62 -20.63
CA ALA A 83 7.87 1.64 -19.19
C ALA A 83 8.51 2.87 -18.52
N GLN A 84 9.73 3.23 -18.90
CA GLN A 84 10.38 4.46 -18.41
C GLN A 84 9.56 5.72 -18.73
N ARG A 85 9.02 5.82 -19.96
CA ARG A 85 8.18 6.96 -20.38
C ARG A 85 6.88 7.02 -19.59
N VAL A 86 6.17 5.90 -19.48
CA VAL A 86 4.89 5.82 -18.76
C VAL A 86 5.08 6.18 -17.29
N LEU A 87 6.12 5.66 -16.62
CA LEU A 87 6.42 5.99 -15.23
C LEU A 87 6.72 7.48 -15.01
N GLN A 88 7.41 8.14 -15.95
CA GLN A 88 7.67 9.59 -15.88
C GLN A 88 6.40 10.41 -16.08
N GLU A 89 5.48 9.95 -16.93
CA GLU A 89 4.18 10.58 -17.13
C GLU A 89 3.33 10.48 -15.86
N THR A 90 3.28 9.30 -15.24
CA THR A 90 2.59 9.07 -13.96
C THR A 90 3.19 9.91 -12.83
N GLU A 91 4.52 9.97 -12.71
CA GLU A 91 5.21 10.83 -11.73
C GLU A 91 4.78 12.29 -11.87
N LYS A 92 4.77 12.82 -13.11
CA LYS A 92 4.38 14.21 -13.40
C LYS A 92 2.91 14.45 -13.11
N HIS A 93 2.04 13.50 -13.47
CA HIS A 93 0.60 13.57 -13.23
C HIS A 93 0.30 13.73 -11.73
N CYS A 94 0.90 12.88 -10.88
CA CYS A 94 0.71 12.93 -9.43
C CYS A 94 1.47 14.07 -8.74
N SER A 95 2.58 14.55 -9.31
CA SER A 95 3.34 15.69 -8.75
C SER A 95 2.66 17.04 -8.99
N THR A 96 1.91 17.16 -10.09
CA THR A 96 1.28 18.44 -10.51
C THR A 96 -0.17 18.58 -10.00
N GLN A 97 -0.73 17.50 -9.44
CA GLN A 97 -2.15 17.39 -9.08
C GLN A 97 -2.57 18.16 -7.81
N ASP A 98 -2.02 19.34 -7.56
CA ASP A 98 -2.57 20.30 -6.58
C ASP A 98 -3.75 21.12 -7.19
N GLY A 99 -4.07 20.94 -8.49
CA GLY A 99 -4.90 21.89 -9.25
C GLY A 99 -6.09 21.38 -10.09
N PHE A 100 -6.26 20.08 -10.37
CA PHE A 100 -7.17 19.65 -11.47
C PHE A 100 -8.41 18.81 -11.08
N VAL A 101 -8.67 18.58 -9.79
CA VAL A 101 -9.76 17.68 -9.34
C VAL A 101 -11.12 18.38 -9.16
N LYS A 102 -11.34 19.51 -9.85
CA LYS A 102 -12.62 20.25 -9.74
C LYS A 102 -13.81 19.54 -10.39
N SER A 103 -13.59 18.53 -11.24
CA SER A 103 -14.69 17.98 -12.05
C SER A 103 -15.36 16.72 -11.50
N PHE A 104 -14.68 15.88 -10.70
CA PHE A 104 -15.12 14.49 -10.49
C PHE A 104 -15.75 14.14 -9.12
N ARG A 105 -15.97 15.11 -8.22
CA ARG A 105 -16.71 14.86 -6.96
C ARG A 105 -17.86 15.83 -6.71
N ARG A 106 -18.65 16.10 -7.76
CA ARG A 106 -19.76 17.07 -7.72
C ARG A 106 -21.02 16.62 -6.95
N LYS A 107 -21.02 15.50 -6.22
CA LYS A 107 -22.19 15.04 -5.46
C LYS A 107 -21.99 14.81 -3.94
N PHE A 108 -20.90 15.29 -3.34
CA PHE A 108 -20.81 15.37 -1.87
C PHE A 108 -20.51 16.80 -1.42
N SER A 109 -21.58 17.55 -1.15
CA SER A 109 -21.52 18.88 -0.54
C SER A 109 -22.21 18.85 0.81
N LYS A 110 -21.42 18.97 1.88
CA LYS A 110 -21.60 19.87 3.05
C LYS A 110 -20.72 19.40 4.23
N LYS A 111 -19.48 19.89 4.27
CA LYS A 111 -18.69 20.23 5.49
C LYS A 111 -17.26 20.60 5.07
N LYS A 112 -16.74 21.72 5.57
CA LYS A 112 -15.37 22.22 5.28
C LYS A 112 -14.29 21.20 5.67
N ASN A 113 -14.55 20.42 6.72
CA ASN A 113 -13.61 19.42 7.28
C ASN A 113 -13.50 18.14 6.43
N VAL A 114 -14.58 17.68 5.80
CA VAL A 114 -14.56 16.50 4.90
C VAL A 114 -13.68 16.76 3.67
N LYS A 115 -13.70 17.98 3.13
CA LYS A 115 -12.82 18.38 2.03
C LYS A 115 -11.35 18.41 2.43
N ALA A 116 -11.03 18.70 3.69
CA ALA A 116 -9.65 18.67 4.18
C ALA A 116 -9.13 17.24 4.33
N ALA A 117 -9.94 16.33 4.89
CA ALA A 117 -9.62 14.91 4.99
C ALA A 117 -9.34 14.29 3.61
N LEU A 118 -10.23 14.50 2.64
CA LEU A 118 -10.05 14.00 1.27
C LEU A 118 -8.77 14.54 0.59
N ARG A 119 -8.43 15.81 0.83
CA ARG A 119 -7.18 16.40 0.30
C ARG A 119 -5.93 15.75 0.90
N ILE A 120 -5.96 15.41 2.19
CA ILE A 120 -4.84 14.75 2.86
C ILE A 120 -4.65 13.35 2.28
N GLU A 121 -5.75 12.59 2.15
CA GLU A 121 -5.73 11.26 1.54
C GLU A 121 -5.17 11.29 0.11
N GLU A 122 -5.70 12.17 -0.73
CA GLU A 122 -5.26 12.34 -2.11
C GLU A 122 -3.78 12.75 -2.19
N ARG A 123 -3.34 13.72 -1.36
CA ARG A 123 -1.95 14.17 -1.32
C ARG A 123 -1.00 13.03 -0.92
N ILE A 124 -1.31 12.29 0.14
CA ILE A 124 -0.48 11.16 0.58
C ILE A 124 -0.42 10.10 -0.52
N THR A 125 -1.57 9.74 -1.08
CA THR A 125 -1.67 8.77 -2.18
C THR A 125 -0.80 9.17 -3.36
N ASN A 126 -0.92 10.41 -3.83
CA ASN A 126 -0.12 10.94 -4.94
C ASN A 126 1.38 10.95 -4.63
N GLN A 127 1.78 11.29 -3.41
CA GLN A 127 3.19 11.27 -3.02
C GLN A 127 3.74 9.84 -2.92
N VAL A 128 2.94 8.87 -2.49
CA VAL A 128 3.31 7.44 -2.53
C VAL A 128 3.53 7.00 -3.97
N ILE A 129 2.61 7.33 -4.89
CA ILE A 129 2.72 6.98 -6.31
C ILE A 129 3.99 7.60 -6.92
N VAL A 130 4.28 8.87 -6.62
CA VAL A 130 5.53 9.52 -7.06
C VAL A 130 6.77 8.77 -6.56
N ALA A 131 6.77 8.33 -5.30
CA ALA A 131 7.88 7.55 -4.74
C ALA A 131 8.00 6.17 -5.40
N ASP A 132 6.89 5.48 -5.66
CA ASP A 132 6.85 4.20 -6.38
C ASP A 132 7.42 4.37 -7.80
N CYS A 133 6.99 5.39 -8.55
CA CYS A 133 7.48 5.66 -9.89
C CYS A 133 8.99 5.92 -9.92
N LEU A 134 9.52 6.65 -8.94
CA LEU A 134 10.97 6.89 -8.81
C LEU A 134 11.73 5.60 -8.52
N LEU A 135 11.19 4.74 -7.65
CA LEU A 135 11.75 3.43 -7.35
C LEU A 135 11.78 2.54 -8.59
N TYR A 136 10.66 2.42 -9.31
CA TYR A 136 10.56 1.62 -10.53
C TYR A 136 11.48 2.14 -11.64
N GLN A 137 11.56 3.46 -11.84
CA GLN A 137 12.52 4.07 -12.75
C GLN A 137 13.98 3.75 -12.37
N ALA A 138 14.32 3.73 -11.08
CA ALA A 138 15.67 3.36 -10.65
C ALA A 138 16.00 1.91 -11.01
N VAL A 139 15.05 1.00 -10.80
CA VAL A 139 15.19 -0.42 -11.16
C VAL A 139 15.39 -0.58 -12.66
N LEU A 140 14.58 0.08 -13.49
CA LEU A 140 14.75 0.06 -14.95
C LEU A 140 16.09 0.66 -15.39
N VAL A 141 16.54 1.77 -14.78
CA VAL A 141 17.83 2.36 -15.13
C VAL A 141 18.99 1.41 -14.80
N PHE A 142 18.91 0.62 -13.73
CA PHE A 142 19.97 -0.34 -13.39
C PHE A 142 20.12 -1.49 -14.40
N THR A 143 19.16 -1.72 -15.29
CA THR A 143 19.27 -2.75 -16.34
C THR A 143 20.25 -2.36 -17.45
N ASN A 144 20.57 -1.07 -17.61
CA ASN A 144 21.51 -0.58 -18.63
C ASN A 144 22.99 -0.95 -18.36
N GLN A 145 23.31 -1.47 -17.17
CA GLN A 145 24.64 -1.97 -16.79
C GLN A 145 25.84 -1.02 -17.01
N ASP A 146 25.61 0.29 -16.98
CA ASP A 146 26.66 1.30 -17.11
C ASP A 146 26.76 2.23 -15.89
N ILE A 147 27.95 2.83 -15.70
CA ILE A 147 28.27 3.65 -14.53
C ILE A 147 27.33 4.85 -14.42
N SER A 148 26.97 5.49 -15.54
CA SER A 148 26.12 6.67 -15.53
C SER A 148 24.70 6.33 -15.09
N SER A 149 24.21 5.17 -15.53
CA SER A 149 22.93 4.61 -15.08
C SER A 149 22.97 4.25 -13.59
N TYR A 150 24.04 3.66 -13.06
CA TYR A 150 24.12 3.38 -11.63
C TYR A 150 24.09 4.64 -10.76
N VAL A 151 24.77 5.72 -11.18
CA VAL A 151 24.72 7.00 -10.48
C VAL A 151 23.30 7.60 -10.53
N LYS A 152 22.68 7.60 -11.72
CA LYS A 152 21.31 8.10 -11.90
C LYS A 152 20.29 7.30 -11.08
N GLY A 153 20.37 5.97 -11.11
CA GLY A 153 19.50 5.09 -10.34
C GLY A 153 19.68 5.27 -8.84
N GLY A 154 20.93 5.43 -8.35
CA GLY A 154 21.19 5.77 -6.96
C GLY A 154 20.58 7.11 -6.53
N TRP A 155 20.63 8.13 -7.39
CA TRP A 155 19.96 9.41 -7.13
C TRP A 155 18.44 9.29 -7.07
N LEU A 156 17.83 8.51 -7.97
CA LEU A 156 16.39 8.23 -7.96
C LEU A 156 15.96 7.49 -6.69
N LEU A 157 16.72 6.46 -6.27
CA LEU A 157 16.48 5.75 -5.01
C LEU A 157 16.52 6.70 -3.81
N ARG A 158 17.51 7.60 -3.75
CA ARG A 158 17.59 8.60 -2.68
C ARG A 158 16.37 9.51 -2.65
N LYS A 159 15.88 9.96 -3.82
CA LYS A 159 14.68 10.80 -3.92
C LYS A 159 13.45 10.04 -3.41
N ALA A 160 13.26 8.80 -3.85
CA ALA A 160 12.16 7.94 -3.40
C ALA A 160 12.19 7.70 -1.88
N TRP A 161 13.35 7.31 -1.33
CA TRP A 161 13.55 7.13 0.11
C TRP A 161 13.14 8.35 0.92
N LYS A 162 13.56 9.55 0.50
CA LYS A 162 13.21 10.80 1.23
C LYS A 162 11.74 11.15 1.17
N ILE A 163 11.00 10.67 0.17
CA ILE A 163 9.55 10.81 0.13
C ILE A 163 8.92 9.81 1.11
N TYR A 164 9.27 8.52 1.03
CA TYR A 164 8.73 7.52 1.97
C TYR A 164 9.04 7.84 3.43
N GLU A 165 10.28 8.23 3.76
CA GLU A 165 10.68 8.59 5.12
C GLU A 165 9.81 9.73 5.68
N ARG A 166 9.51 10.74 4.85
CA ARG A 166 8.67 11.88 5.22
C ARG A 166 7.22 11.46 5.40
N LEU A 167 6.68 10.70 4.45
CA LEU A 167 5.29 10.23 4.50
C LEU A 167 5.06 9.29 5.68
N HIS A 168 6.02 8.43 6.00
CA HIS A 168 5.94 7.52 7.14
C HIS A 168 5.77 8.31 8.44
N LYS A 169 6.65 9.28 8.70
CA LYS A 169 6.55 10.16 9.87
C LYS A 169 5.22 10.92 9.93
N GLU A 170 4.76 11.42 8.79
CA GLU A 170 3.50 12.15 8.69
C GLU A 170 2.28 11.27 9.00
N VAL A 171 2.16 10.10 8.37
CA VAL A 171 1.00 9.21 8.54
C VAL A 171 0.98 8.58 9.93
N THR A 172 2.13 8.19 10.49
CA THR A 172 2.22 7.71 11.87
C THR A 172 1.72 8.77 12.85
N SER A 173 2.14 10.04 12.69
CA SER A 173 1.66 11.14 13.53
C SER A 173 0.15 11.38 13.42
N LEU A 174 -0.42 11.24 12.22
CA LEU A 174 -1.88 11.31 12.02
C LEU A 174 -2.61 10.16 12.73
N MET A 175 -2.05 8.94 12.68
CA MET A 175 -2.61 7.78 13.37
C MET A 175 -2.56 7.95 14.89
N ASP A 176 -1.43 8.39 15.44
CA ASP A 176 -1.26 8.63 16.88
C ASP A 176 -2.25 9.69 17.39
N SER A 177 -2.43 10.76 16.62
CA SER A 177 -3.39 11.83 16.92
C SER A 177 -4.84 11.31 16.99
N LEU A 178 -5.20 10.39 16.08
CA LEU A 178 -6.52 9.76 16.08
C LEU A 178 -6.72 8.84 17.30
N VAL A 179 -5.71 8.05 17.66
CA VAL A 179 -5.75 7.16 18.84
C VAL A 179 -5.85 7.98 20.13
N GLN A 180 -5.01 9.00 20.31
CA GLN A 180 -5.05 9.87 21.49
C GLN A 180 -6.40 10.60 21.62
N GLY A 181 -6.98 11.03 20.49
CA GLY A 181 -8.32 11.64 20.46
C GLY A 181 -9.44 10.68 20.83
N LYS A 182 -9.31 9.38 20.56
CA LYS A 182 -10.24 8.33 21.00
C LYS A 182 -10.08 8.06 22.49
N VAL A 183 -8.84 7.83 22.96
CA VAL A 183 -8.54 7.58 24.38
C VAL A 183 -9.04 8.71 25.27
N SER A 184 -8.85 9.97 24.85
CA SER A 184 -9.31 11.16 25.59
C SER A 184 -10.84 11.30 25.63
N ARG A 185 -11.56 10.79 24.64
CA ARG A 185 -13.04 10.78 24.64
C ARG A 185 -13.57 9.68 25.54
N ILE A 186 -12.95 8.49 25.48
CA ILE A 186 -13.27 7.35 26.33
C ILE A 186 -13.03 7.70 27.80
N SER A 187 -11.89 8.31 28.15
CA SER A 187 -11.60 8.70 29.54
C SER A 187 -12.62 9.72 30.08
N LYS A 188 -13.10 10.65 29.25
CA LYS A 188 -14.16 11.60 29.61
C LYS A 188 -15.52 10.94 29.78
N SER A 189 -15.87 9.94 28.97
CA SER A 189 -17.14 9.20 29.14
C SER A 189 -17.12 8.34 30.40
N PHE A 190 -15.97 7.79 30.80
CA PHE A 190 -15.84 7.04 32.06
C PHE A 190 -15.80 7.95 33.30
N SER A 191 -15.21 9.15 33.19
CA SER A 191 -15.18 10.13 34.29
C SER A 191 -16.55 10.77 34.60
N SER A 192 -17.55 10.63 33.72
CA SER A 192 -18.90 11.17 33.89
C SER A 192 -19.84 10.22 34.65
N SER A 193 -19.38 9.02 35.03
CA SER A 193 -20.22 7.93 35.55
C SER A 193 -19.95 7.54 37.00
N VAL A 194 -19.22 8.35 37.78
CA VAL A 194 -18.90 8.04 39.18
C VAL A 194 -19.39 9.16 40.09
N ASP A 195 -20.62 9.03 40.58
CA ASP A 195 -21.01 9.61 41.87
C ASP A 195 -20.34 8.79 42.98
N PRO A 196 -19.85 9.40 44.08
CA PRO A 196 -19.25 8.67 45.18
C PRO A 196 -20.35 8.18 46.13
N GLU A 197 -20.65 6.88 46.14
CA GLU A 197 -21.32 6.22 47.26
C GLU A 197 -20.40 5.20 47.93
N PRO A 198 -20.52 5.00 49.25
CA PRO A 198 -19.47 4.39 50.07
C PRO A 198 -19.46 2.86 49.97
N ALA A 199 -18.29 2.33 50.32
CA ALA A 199 -17.90 0.93 50.35
C ALA A 199 -18.97 -0.04 50.83
N ASP A 200 -19.31 -1.03 49.98
CA ASP A 200 -19.43 -2.45 50.32
C ASP A 200 -19.83 -3.26 49.07
N ALA A 201 -18.87 -3.98 48.48
CA ALA A 201 -19.06 -5.28 47.81
C ALA A 201 -17.80 -5.67 47.02
N MET A 202 -17.06 -6.64 47.55
CA MET A 202 -16.04 -7.39 46.83
C MET A 202 -16.73 -8.54 46.10
N ALA A 203 -16.68 -8.61 44.76
CA ALA A 203 -16.77 -9.87 44.01
C ALA A 203 -16.48 -9.68 42.50
N GLU A 204 -15.38 -10.28 42.08
CA GLU A 204 -15.12 -10.92 40.77
C GLU A 204 -15.33 -10.15 39.46
N ILE A 205 -14.20 -9.76 38.83
CA ILE A 205 -14.12 -9.55 37.38
C ILE A 205 -13.11 -10.57 36.83
N SER A 206 -13.63 -11.69 36.33
CA SER A 206 -12.93 -12.58 35.42
C SER A 206 -13.77 -12.73 34.16
N GLY A 207 -13.26 -12.27 33.03
CA GLY A 207 -13.86 -12.46 31.71
C GLY A 207 -14.13 -11.16 30.98
N ILE A 208 -13.09 -10.57 30.36
CA ILE A 208 -13.29 -9.67 29.23
C ILE A 208 -12.87 -10.46 27.99
N ASP A 209 -13.86 -10.97 27.27
CA ASP A 209 -13.67 -11.55 25.95
C ASP A 209 -13.23 -10.47 24.97
N HIS A 210 -12.15 -10.76 24.22
CA HIS A 210 -11.53 -9.91 23.20
C HIS A 210 -12.44 -9.57 21.99
N ALA A 211 -13.71 -9.97 21.99
CA ALA A 211 -14.65 -9.78 20.88
C ALA A 211 -15.49 -8.49 20.97
N ALA A 212 -15.56 -7.82 22.13
CA ALA A 212 -16.43 -6.66 22.32
C ALA A 212 -15.85 -5.32 21.81
N VAL A 213 -14.58 -5.27 21.41
CA VAL A 213 -13.93 -4.05 20.90
C VAL A 213 -14.33 -3.71 19.46
N ASN A 214 -14.89 -4.67 18.72
CA ASN A 214 -15.35 -4.45 17.33
C ASN A 214 -16.79 -3.90 17.22
N GLY A 215 -17.48 -3.66 18.33
CA GLY A 215 -18.89 -3.29 18.36
C GLY A 215 -19.22 -1.79 18.46
N VAL A 216 -18.22 -0.90 18.52
CA VAL A 216 -18.45 0.56 18.58
C VAL A 216 -18.03 1.19 17.25
N ILE A 217 -18.73 0.81 16.17
CA ILE A 217 -18.78 1.62 14.95
C ILE A 217 -19.76 2.76 15.24
N ASP A 218 -19.26 3.79 15.95
CA ASP A 218 -19.91 5.09 15.94
C ASP A 218 -19.35 5.89 14.77
N ASP A 219 -20.20 6.02 13.75
CA ASP A 219 -20.11 6.88 12.56
C ASP A 219 -20.16 8.38 12.93
N CYS A 220 -19.37 8.80 13.92
CA CYS A 220 -19.30 10.19 14.37
C CYS A 220 -17.84 10.63 14.56
N GLY A 221 -17.14 10.87 13.44
CA GLY A 221 -15.80 11.47 13.44
C GLY A 221 -15.53 12.32 12.20
N GLU A 222 -15.54 13.65 12.36
CA GLU A 222 -15.28 14.66 11.32
C GLU A 222 -13.81 14.74 10.82
N GLY A 223 -13.15 13.59 10.61
CA GLY A 223 -11.77 13.45 10.13
C GLY A 223 -11.60 12.28 9.15
N LEU A 224 -10.34 11.95 8.79
CA LEU A 224 -10.05 10.73 8.02
C LEU A 224 -10.54 9.50 8.81
N SER A 225 -11.23 8.57 8.14
CA SER A 225 -11.66 7.33 8.79
C SER A 225 -10.44 6.50 9.18
N ALA A 226 -10.59 5.69 10.24
CA ALA A 226 -9.52 4.80 10.69
C ALA A 226 -9.10 3.81 9.59
N ASP A 227 -10.04 3.37 8.77
CA ASP A 227 -9.78 2.46 7.65
C ASP A 227 -8.93 3.11 6.56
N VAL A 228 -9.24 4.37 6.20
CA VAL A 228 -8.44 5.13 5.21
C VAL A 228 -7.03 5.36 5.74
N LEU A 229 -6.87 5.78 7.00
CA LEU A 229 -5.55 5.96 7.60
C LEU A 229 -4.75 4.66 7.67
N THR A 230 -5.41 3.55 8.00
CA THR A 230 -4.78 2.22 8.03
C THR A 230 -4.29 1.82 6.63
N ARG A 231 -5.09 2.05 5.59
CA ARG A 231 -4.70 1.81 4.21
C ARG A 231 -3.54 2.70 3.76
N LEU A 232 -3.61 4.01 4.03
CA LEU A 232 -2.53 4.94 3.70
C LEU A 232 -1.22 4.57 4.40
N LEU A 233 -1.31 4.17 5.68
CA LEU A 233 -0.17 3.68 6.43
C LEU A 233 0.39 2.40 5.80
N GLY A 234 -0.47 1.47 5.34
CA GLY A 234 -0.06 0.29 4.58
C GLY A 234 0.70 0.67 3.32
N ALA A 235 0.17 1.58 2.50
CA ALA A 235 0.80 2.01 1.27
C ALA A 235 2.19 2.64 1.49
N VAL A 236 2.34 3.44 2.55
CA VAL A 236 3.61 4.06 2.92
C VAL A 236 4.58 3.05 3.52
N ASN A 237 4.10 2.17 4.40
CA ASN A 237 4.89 1.13 5.04
C ASN A 237 5.45 0.12 4.04
N PHE A 238 4.76 -0.15 2.95
CA PHE A 238 5.29 -0.98 1.87
C PHE A 238 6.64 -0.45 1.36
N GLY A 239 6.68 0.81 0.91
CA GLY A 239 7.88 1.40 0.35
C GLY A 239 8.95 1.66 1.42
N TYR A 240 8.56 2.26 2.55
CA TYR A 240 9.48 2.53 3.66
C TYR A 240 10.10 1.22 4.19
N GLY A 241 9.28 0.20 4.41
CA GLY A 241 9.72 -1.11 4.89
C GLY A 241 10.60 -1.85 3.89
N THR A 242 10.28 -1.76 2.59
CA THR A 242 11.13 -2.30 1.52
C THR A 242 12.51 -1.67 1.54
N PHE A 243 12.60 -0.33 1.63
CA PHE A 243 13.90 0.34 1.73
C PHE A 243 14.66 -0.05 3.00
N GLN A 244 14.00 -0.08 4.16
CA GLN A 244 14.61 -0.46 5.43
C GLN A 244 15.19 -1.89 5.37
N LEU A 245 14.42 -2.82 4.82
CA LEU A 245 14.85 -4.20 4.61
C LEU A 245 16.03 -4.26 3.64
N CYS A 246 15.93 -3.65 2.46
CA CYS A 246 16.99 -3.62 1.46
C CYS A 246 18.30 -3.03 2.00
N LEU A 247 18.23 -1.91 2.71
CA LEU A 247 19.38 -1.25 3.31
C LEU A 247 20.02 -2.13 4.41
N SER A 248 19.22 -2.84 5.21
CA SER A 248 19.72 -3.75 6.26
C SER A 248 20.49 -4.97 5.74
N MET A 249 20.41 -5.24 4.43
CA MET A 249 21.09 -6.35 3.77
C MET A 249 22.35 -5.91 3.02
N VAL A 250 22.60 -4.61 2.91
CA VAL A 250 23.80 -4.09 2.25
C VAL A 250 25.03 -4.44 3.10
N PRO A 251 26.10 -5.01 2.51
CA PRO A 251 27.30 -5.35 3.25
C PRO A 251 27.93 -4.13 3.98
N PRO A 252 28.51 -4.30 5.19
CA PRO A 252 29.06 -3.20 6.00
C PRO A 252 30.08 -2.31 5.29
N ARG A 253 30.82 -2.86 4.31
CA ARG A 253 31.80 -2.11 3.52
C ARG A 253 31.15 -1.08 2.59
N ILE A 254 29.96 -1.39 2.10
CA ILE A 254 29.15 -0.50 1.26
C ILE A 254 28.30 0.40 2.15
N LEU A 255 27.82 -0.10 3.32
CA LEU A 255 27.12 0.72 4.31
C LEU A 255 27.94 1.91 4.76
N LYS A 256 29.25 1.79 5.05
CA LYS A 256 30.07 2.96 5.43
C LYS A 256 30.08 4.10 4.40
N LEU A 257 29.93 3.78 3.11
CA LEU A 257 29.82 4.77 2.04
C LEU A 257 28.42 5.42 1.98
N ILE A 258 27.40 4.66 2.38
CA ILE A 258 25.99 5.05 2.40
C ILE A 258 25.64 5.78 3.71
N GLU A 259 26.16 5.36 4.86
CA GLU A 259 26.01 5.99 6.18
C GLU A 259 26.55 7.42 6.19
N PHE A 260 27.64 7.68 5.45
CA PHE A 260 28.14 9.04 5.20
C PHE A 260 27.08 9.93 4.50
N LEU A 261 26.13 9.33 3.79
CA LEU A 261 25.00 10.01 3.14
C LEU A 261 23.72 10.01 4.01
N GLY A 262 23.76 9.42 5.21
CA GLY A 262 22.68 9.43 6.21
C GLY A 262 21.61 8.36 6.02
N PHE A 263 21.96 7.15 5.57
CA PHE A 263 21.03 6.02 5.54
C PHE A 263 21.48 4.93 6.51
N GLU A 264 20.56 4.52 7.37
CA GLU A 264 20.68 3.35 8.22
C GLU A 264 19.44 2.49 7.99
N GLY A 265 19.66 1.20 7.75
CA GLY A 265 18.61 0.23 7.46
C GLY A 265 18.32 -0.62 8.70
N ASP A 266 17.10 -0.60 9.19
CA ASP A 266 16.65 -1.48 10.27
C ASP A 266 15.79 -2.61 9.71
N ARG A 267 16.30 -3.84 9.82
CA ARG A 267 15.64 -5.04 9.32
C ARG A 267 14.31 -5.31 9.99
N GLU A 268 14.24 -5.18 11.31
CA GLU A 268 13.04 -5.51 12.08
C GLU A 268 11.93 -4.49 11.80
N VAL A 269 12.29 -3.21 11.67
CA VAL A 269 11.38 -2.17 11.18
C VAL A 269 10.90 -2.51 9.76
N GLY A 270 11.81 -2.90 8.87
CA GLY A 270 11.48 -3.30 7.51
C GLY A 270 10.44 -4.44 7.45
N LEU A 271 10.70 -5.52 8.20
CA LEU A 271 9.81 -6.68 8.27
C LEU A 271 8.46 -6.34 8.92
N SER A 272 8.46 -5.55 9.99
CA SER A 272 7.23 -5.11 10.67
C SER A 272 6.34 -4.25 9.78
N CYS A 273 6.93 -3.32 9.02
CA CYS A 273 6.21 -2.50 8.05
C CYS A 273 5.59 -3.34 6.92
N LEU A 274 6.33 -4.30 6.37
CA LEU A 274 5.83 -5.20 5.33
C LEU A 274 4.72 -6.12 5.87
N ALA A 275 4.90 -6.68 7.07
CA ALA A 275 3.89 -7.52 7.72
C ALA A 275 2.61 -6.74 8.05
N PHE A 276 2.72 -5.49 8.46
CA PHE A 276 1.53 -4.63 8.61
C PHE A 276 0.82 -4.46 7.26
N THR A 277 1.57 -4.10 6.23
CA THR A 277 1.02 -3.85 4.88
C THR A 277 0.27 -5.06 4.32
N SER A 278 0.79 -6.27 4.51
CA SER A 278 0.18 -7.51 3.97
C SER A 278 -1.21 -7.80 4.52
N HIS A 279 -1.60 -7.21 5.64
CA HIS A 279 -2.92 -7.37 6.25
C HIS A 279 -3.87 -6.19 5.96
N THR A 280 -3.43 -5.20 5.19
CA THR A 280 -4.27 -4.06 4.79
C THR A 280 -5.11 -4.36 3.54
N LYS A 281 -6.09 -3.51 3.26
CA LYS A 281 -6.87 -3.53 2.00
C LYS A 281 -6.19 -2.73 0.87
N ASP A 282 -4.91 -2.37 1.03
CA ASP A 282 -4.18 -1.62 0.01
C ASP A 282 -3.79 -2.53 -1.17
N MET A 283 -3.68 -1.96 -2.38
CA MET A 283 -3.22 -2.71 -3.56
C MET A 283 -1.82 -3.31 -3.40
N LYS A 284 -1.00 -2.76 -2.48
CA LYS A 284 0.34 -3.25 -2.18
C LYS A 284 0.36 -4.43 -1.21
N ALA A 285 -0.76 -4.76 -0.56
CA ALA A 285 -0.84 -5.89 0.37
C ALA A 285 -0.32 -7.22 -0.21
N PRO A 286 -0.75 -7.68 -1.41
CA PRO A 286 -0.23 -8.91 -1.99
C PRO A 286 1.25 -8.81 -2.38
N LEU A 287 1.73 -7.62 -2.77
CA LEU A 287 3.16 -7.39 -3.05
C LEU A 287 4.01 -7.47 -1.77
N ALA A 288 3.48 -6.98 -0.64
CA ALA A 288 4.15 -7.09 0.66
C ALA A 288 4.26 -8.56 1.11
N THR A 289 3.20 -9.35 0.90
CA THR A 289 3.23 -10.80 1.14
C THR A 289 4.31 -11.49 0.31
N LEU A 290 4.42 -11.14 -0.98
CA LEU A 290 5.47 -11.67 -1.85
C LEU A 290 6.88 -11.23 -1.42
N ALA A 291 7.05 -9.98 -0.98
CA ALA A 291 8.32 -9.48 -0.46
C ALA A 291 8.76 -10.24 0.81
N LEU A 292 7.84 -10.49 1.74
CA LEU A 292 8.11 -11.30 2.94
C LEU A 292 8.44 -12.75 2.59
N LEU A 293 7.69 -13.34 1.65
CA LEU A 293 7.96 -14.69 1.16
C LEU A 293 9.37 -14.77 0.56
N TRP A 294 9.71 -13.83 -0.32
CA TRP A 294 11.03 -13.76 -0.95
C TRP A 294 12.15 -13.55 0.08
N TYR A 295 11.93 -12.71 1.09
CA TYR A 295 12.87 -12.52 2.18
C TYR A 295 13.15 -13.83 2.93
N HIS A 296 12.09 -14.53 3.38
CA HIS A 296 12.26 -15.73 4.19
C HIS A 296 12.75 -16.95 3.40
N THR A 297 12.43 -17.04 2.12
CA THR A 297 12.75 -18.22 1.28
C THR A 297 14.05 -18.06 0.49
N VAL A 298 14.40 -16.85 0.08
CA VAL A 298 15.56 -16.58 -0.78
C VAL A 298 16.63 -15.80 -0.04
N LEU A 299 16.31 -14.61 0.46
CA LEU A 299 17.32 -13.69 0.99
C LEU A 299 17.94 -14.18 2.30
N ARG A 300 17.12 -14.60 3.26
CA ARG A 300 17.58 -15.01 4.58
C ARG A 300 18.55 -16.20 4.50
N PRO A 301 18.27 -17.27 3.73
CA PRO A 301 19.26 -18.33 3.48
C PRO A 301 20.48 -17.84 2.68
N PHE A 302 20.27 -17.06 1.61
CA PHE A 302 21.36 -16.64 0.71
C PHE A 302 22.42 -15.79 1.40
N PHE A 303 21.99 -14.84 2.23
CA PHE A 303 22.88 -13.96 2.98
C PHE A 303 23.34 -14.55 4.33
N ALA A 304 22.91 -15.78 4.67
CA ALA A 304 23.17 -16.44 5.95
C ALA A 304 22.91 -15.50 7.14
N LEU A 305 21.79 -14.78 7.12
CA LEU A 305 21.52 -13.68 8.06
C LEU A 305 21.39 -14.13 9.52
N ASP A 306 21.16 -15.42 9.76
CA ASP A 306 21.10 -16.04 11.10
C ASP A 306 22.47 -16.46 11.64
N GLY A 307 23.55 -16.23 10.87
CA GLY A 307 24.85 -16.81 11.15
C GLY A 307 24.87 -18.30 10.81
N ALA A 308 26.03 -18.80 10.39
CA ALA A 308 26.28 -20.23 10.44
C ALA A 308 25.86 -20.74 11.83
N ASN A 309 25.00 -21.75 11.85
CA ASN A 309 24.61 -22.48 13.03
C ASN A 309 25.79 -22.60 14.01
N HIS A 310 25.50 -22.41 15.29
CA HIS A 310 26.32 -22.85 16.40
C HIS A 310 26.76 -24.33 16.23
N PHE A 311 27.76 -24.59 15.40
CA PHE A 311 28.58 -25.79 15.44
C PHE A 311 29.91 -25.35 16.05
N GLN A 312 29.93 -25.37 17.39
CA GLN A 312 31.19 -25.59 18.08
C GLN A 312 31.61 -27.03 17.78
N ALA A 313 32.83 -27.17 17.27
CA ALA A 313 33.54 -28.43 17.08
C ALA A 313 33.74 -29.19 18.40
#